data_AF-A0A395NN51-F1
#
_entry.id   AF-A0A395NN51-F1
#
_cell.length_a   1.000
_cell.length_b   1.000
_cell.length_c   1.000
_cell.angle_alpha   90.00
_cell.angle_beta   90.00
_cell.angle_gamma   90.00
#
_symmetry.space_group_name_H-M   'P 1'
#
loop_
_entity.id
_entity.type
_entity.pdbx_description
1 polymer ?
#
loop_
_entity_poly.entity_id
_entity_poly.type
_entity_poly.pdbx_seq_one_letter_code
_entity_poly.pdbx_strand_id
1 'polypeptide(L)'
;MSDIDIKSISDHDSGSVQGDGAPYCIPATEYSKAWACSWTDPEFGILNEQDLQLLRHVNCSYLSSRRPPTLLALKQHAQALTNLIKKLCLSNTFGITDGRSKRHPAFEKNEAFDWLKNLDEPYKNDDENHHLPLWVLANHVEDEDEETGVECHCPLKAARNFGSLGPGEGTRRPYSSHHNLVMHANTCLEILDHEYSATGGLLSLLPSGNEEDNEQMLGVRNTLLGQWLLHQQHLVARMHELEINYANALDLLNGEAVVPMQMLGRFGPDGRSKGRELAYPQDRFVLVNAGDDVFNLVHRLMDKAESKIQEKEQIWWESGASGERMWMNNRGGDWYSRGLVPVDLMTRFVRLKDQGGKSTIFMMPAIEQHPGTAQTRKMESRPTVVSVVAPTWPERASDLEQRVNAQMEEAKEMEDANRALTRDKMEMEAQMATLLAELRKTKREVKFYEGTSEGGTRDEILAELAAMKRQMERLKKALPKEYHQFLQAED
;
A
#
# COMPACT_ATOMS: atom_id res chain seq x y z
N MET A 1 -24.94 40.22 -24.63
CA MET A 1 -23.63 40.86 -24.36
C MET A 1 -23.48 40.95 -22.86
N SER A 2 -22.79 40.11 -22.13
CA SER A 2 -22.15 38.81 -22.34
C SER A 2 -21.77 38.47 -20.90
N ASP A 3 -22.58 37.61 -20.29
CA ASP A 3 -22.37 37.10 -18.94
C ASP A 3 -21.06 36.33 -18.92
N ILE A 4 -20.13 36.79 -18.08
CA ILE A 4 -18.92 36.06 -17.77
C ILE A 4 -19.30 35.09 -16.65
N ASP A 5 -19.57 33.86 -17.05
CA ASP A 5 -19.66 32.70 -16.16
C ASP A 5 -18.37 32.58 -15.34
N ILE A 6 -18.41 33.00 -14.08
CA ILE A 6 -17.42 32.57 -13.09
C ILE A 6 -17.83 31.15 -12.70
N LYS A 7 -17.35 30.17 -13.48
CA LYS A 7 -17.39 28.77 -13.06
C LYS A 7 -16.58 28.65 -11.77
N SER A 8 -17.21 28.10 -10.74
CA SER A 8 -16.57 27.59 -9.54
C SER A 8 -15.39 26.69 -9.95
N ILE A 9 -14.18 27.10 -9.59
CA ILE A 9 -12.99 26.25 -9.67
C ILE A 9 -13.12 25.24 -8.52
N SER A 10 -13.87 24.18 -8.75
CA SER A 10 -14.16 23.15 -7.74
C SER A 10 -13.92 21.72 -8.21
N ASP A 11 -13.34 21.47 -9.39
CA ASP A 11 -13.27 20.11 -9.93
C ASP A 11 -12.05 19.87 -10.85
N HIS A 12 -10.82 20.09 -10.37
CA HIS A 12 -9.61 19.57 -11.05
C HIS A 12 -8.52 19.26 -10.01
N ASP A 13 -8.71 18.18 -9.26
CA ASP A 13 -7.80 17.69 -8.21
C ASP A 13 -7.36 16.24 -8.50
N SER A 14 -7.06 15.94 -9.76
CA SER A 14 -6.33 14.73 -10.15
C SER A 14 -4.88 15.14 -10.35
N GLY A 15 -4.01 14.89 -9.37
CA GLY A 15 -2.57 15.13 -9.53
C GLY A 15 -1.95 14.00 -10.35
N SER A 16 -1.38 14.33 -11.50
CA SER A 16 -0.52 13.41 -12.24
C SER A 16 0.74 13.12 -11.44
N VAL A 17 1.02 11.85 -11.34
CA VAL A 17 2.23 11.32 -10.73
C VAL A 17 3.15 10.91 -11.88
N GLN A 18 4.48 10.99 -11.71
CA GLN A 18 5.37 10.28 -12.64
C GLN A 18 5.01 8.79 -12.64
N GLY A 19 5.34 8.06 -13.72
CA GLY A 19 4.93 6.66 -13.90
C GLY A 19 5.27 5.71 -12.74
N ASP A 20 6.17 6.12 -11.83
CA ASP A 20 6.65 5.38 -10.66
C ASP A 20 5.99 5.80 -9.32
N GLY A 21 5.00 6.70 -9.32
CA GLY A 21 4.38 7.14 -8.06
C GLY A 21 5.08 8.34 -7.40
N ALA A 22 6.14 8.89 -8.01
CA ALA A 22 6.88 10.04 -7.50
C ALA A 22 6.26 11.40 -7.91
N PRO A 23 6.25 12.40 -7.01
CA PRO A 23 5.76 13.74 -7.33
C PRO A 23 6.67 14.43 -8.34
N TYR A 24 6.08 15.26 -9.22
CA TYR A 24 6.87 16.15 -10.06
C TYR A 24 7.72 17.08 -9.18
N CYS A 25 9.04 16.91 -9.27
CA CYS A 25 10.00 17.64 -8.46
C CYS A 25 11.14 18.20 -9.31
N ILE A 26 11.73 19.28 -8.81
CA ILE A 26 13.00 19.78 -9.28
C ILE A 26 14.10 18.97 -8.57
N PRO A 27 15.01 18.32 -9.32
CA PRO A 27 15.99 17.40 -8.74
C PRO A 27 16.94 18.13 -7.78
N ALA A 28 17.49 17.38 -6.83
CA ALA A 28 18.55 17.88 -5.97
C ALA A 28 19.73 18.46 -6.75
N THR A 29 20.43 19.38 -6.07
CA THR A 29 21.72 19.88 -6.51
C THR A 29 22.78 19.55 -5.46
N GLU A 30 24.06 19.73 -5.80
CA GLU A 30 25.18 19.54 -4.86
C GLU A 30 25.07 20.40 -3.58
N TYR A 31 24.16 21.38 -3.55
CA TYR A 31 24.03 22.35 -2.48
C TYR A 31 22.73 22.20 -1.68
N SER A 32 21.73 21.45 -2.17
CA SER A 32 20.40 21.40 -1.56
C SER A 32 19.57 20.22 -2.08
N LYS A 33 18.67 19.71 -1.22
CA LYS A 33 17.70 18.66 -1.55
C LYS A 33 16.77 19.04 -2.71
N ALA A 34 16.07 18.06 -3.27
CA ALA A 34 15.01 18.26 -4.26
C ALA A 34 13.92 19.21 -3.73
N TRP A 35 13.23 19.86 -4.67
CA TRP A 35 12.14 20.78 -4.37
C TRP A 35 10.88 20.35 -5.10
N ALA A 36 9.82 20.10 -4.34
CA ALA A 36 8.49 19.80 -4.86
C ALA A 36 7.47 20.69 -4.16
N CYS A 37 6.49 21.17 -4.91
CA CYS A 37 5.34 21.90 -4.36
C CYS A 37 4.12 21.66 -5.25
N SER A 38 2.96 22.24 -4.92
CA SER A 38 1.78 22.09 -5.76
C SER A 38 1.94 22.70 -7.17
N TRP A 39 2.90 23.61 -7.38
CA TRP A 39 3.13 24.24 -8.68
C TRP A 39 4.12 23.50 -9.57
N THR A 40 4.88 22.54 -9.03
CA THR A 40 5.83 21.76 -9.83
C THR A 40 5.13 20.71 -10.70
N ASP A 41 3.85 20.42 -10.44
CA ASP A 41 3.02 19.56 -11.27
C ASP A 41 2.53 20.32 -12.53
N PRO A 42 2.91 19.86 -13.75
CA PRO A 42 2.55 20.51 -15.01
C PRO A 42 1.04 20.60 -15.25
N GLU A 43 0.21 19.76 -14.63
CA GLU A 43 -1.24 19.77 -14.82
C GLU A 43 -1.92 21.01 -14.23
N PHE A 44 -1.31 21.64 -13.22
CA PHE A 44 -1.78 22.92 -12.70
C PHE A 44 -1.61 24.07 -13.71
N GLY A 45 -0.82 23.87 -14.78
CA GLY A 45 -0.67 24.82 -15.89
C GLY A 45 0.11 26.10 -15.56
N ILE A 46 0.70 26.20 -14.36
CA ILE A 46 1.48 27.36 -13.91
C ILE A 46 2.95 27.22 -14.38
N LEU A 47 3.55 26.05 -14.17
CA LEU A 47 4.89 25.70 -14.61
C LEU A 47 4.82 24.58 -15.64
N ASN A 48 5.43 24.79 -16.80
CA ASN A 48 5.58 23.74 -17.81
C ASN A 48 6.90 22.97 -17.60
N GLU A 49 7.07 21.82 -18.27
CA GLU A 49 8.33 21.05 -18.21
C GLU A 49 9.58 21.87 -18.56
N GLN A 50 9.46 22.81 -19.51
CA GLN A 50 10.54 23.74 -19.86
C GLN A 50 10.86 24.71 -18.73
N ASP A 51 9.84 25.17 -18.00
CA ASP A 51 10.03 26.04 -16.84
C ASP A 51 10.73 25.26 -15.70
N LEU A 52 10.37 23.98 -15.49
CA LEU A 52 11.04 23.13 -14.49
C LEU A 52 12.54 22.98 -14.77
N GLN A 53 12.95 22.88 -16.04
CA GLN A 53 14.36 22.86 -16.42
C GLN A 53 15.08 24.19 -16.09
N LEU A 54 14.41 25.32 -16.31
CA LEU A 54 14.94 26.65 -15.99
C LEU A 54 15.00 26.91 -14.48
N LEU A 55 14.18 26.21 -13.71
CA LEU A 55 14.09 26.31 -12.26
C LEU A 55 14.98 25.30 -11.52
N ARG A 56 15.82 24.53 -12.23
CA ARG A 56 16.70 23.50 -11.65
C ARG A 56 17.60 23.96 -10.50
N HIS A 57 17.91 25.26 -10.46
CA HIS A 57 18.78 25.87 -9.46
C HIS A 57 18.01 26.78 -8.48
N VAL A 58 16.67 26.66 -8.37
CA VAL A 58 15.88 27.42 -7.37
C VAL A 58 16.25 27.03 -5.95
N ASN A 59 16.57 25.75 -5.74
CA ASN A 59 16.80 25.19 -4.41
C ASN A 59 17.97 25.92 -3.73
N CYS A 60 17.78 26.37 -2.48
CA CYS A 60 18.68 27.31 -1.84
C CYS A 60 19.30 26.75 -0.56
N SER A 61 20.62 26.53 -0.60
CA SER A 61 21.48 26.46 0.60
C SER A 61 22.94 26.79 0.24
N TYR A 62 23.18 27.54 -0.85
CA TYR A 62 24.53 27.79 -1.36
C TYR A 62 25.51 28.38 -0.32
N LEU A 63 25.04 29.30 0.52
CA LEU A 63 25.88 29.99 1.52
C LEU A 63 25.84 29.34 2.92
N SER A 64 24.96 28.37 3.12
CA SER A 64 24.79 27.60 4.36
C SER A 64 25.25 26.14 4.23
N SER A 65 25.47 25.68 3.01
CA SER A 65 25.94 24.33 2.71
C SER A 65 27.43 24.19 3.04
N ARG A 66 27.88 22.94 3.21
CA ARG A 66 29.29 22.62 3.51
C ARG A 66 30.22 22.88 2.32
N ARG A 67 29.69 23.12 1.11
CA ARG A 67 30.46 23.29 -0.13
C ARG A 67 30.38 24.73 -0.63
N PRO A 68 31.52 25.39 -0.93
CA PRO A 68 31.48 26.75 -1.44
C PRO A 68 30.86 26.79 -2.85
N PRO A 69 29.94 27.73 -3.13
CA PRO A 69 29.31 27.85 -4.43
C PRO A 69 30.25 28.48 -5.47
N THR A 70 30.06 28.11 -6.74
CA THR A 70 30.75 28.78 -7.86
C THR A 70 29.98 30.03 -8.30
N LEU A 71 30.67 30.97 -8.98
CA LEU A 71 30.01 32.14 -9.58
C LEU A 71 28.94 31.74 -10.61
N LEU A 72 29.15 30.63 -11.32
CA LEU A 72 28.15 30.08 -12.24
C LEU A 72 26.90 29.64 -11.49
N ALA A 73 27.06 28.88 -10.40
CA ALA A 73 25.93 28.42 -9.57
C ALA A 73 25.12 29.60 -9.01
N LEU A 74 25.79 30.66 -8.54
CA LEU A 74 25.11 31.88 -8.08
C LEU A 74 24.31 32.56 -9.19
N LYS A 75 24.85 32.63 -10.41
CA LYS A 75 24.15 33.21 -11.57
C LYS A 75 22.97 32.35 -12.00
N GLN A 76 23.12 31.03 -12.01
CA GLN A 76 22.05 30.08 -12.32
C GLN A 76 20.91 30.16 -11.30
N HIS A 77 21.23 30.27 -10.00
CA HIS A 77 20.24 30.48 -8.95
C HIS A 77 19.50 31.81 -9.11
N ALA A 78 20.23 32.91 -9.36
CA ALA A 78 19.63 34.21 -9.60
C ALA A 78 18.70 34.21 -10.82
N GLN A 79 19.11 33.55 -11.92
CA GLN A 79 18.27 33.36 -13.10
C GLN A 79 16.99 32.56 -12.78
N ALA A 80 17.13 31.48 -12.03
CA ALA A 80 16.01 30.63 -11.63
C ALA A 80 15.00 31.40 -10.76
N LEU A 81 15.46 32.15 -9.76
CA LEU A 81 14.60 33.01 -8.94
C LEU A 81 13.92 34.12 -9.75
N THR A 82 14.63 34.73 -10.69
CA THR A 82 14.06 35.77 -11.57
C THR A 82 12.94 35.19 -12.43
N ASN A 83 13.13 33.97 -12.96
CA ASN A 83 12.09 33.26 -13.70
C ASN A 83 10.89 32.88 -12.81
N LEU A 84 11.12 32.49 -11.56
CA LEU A 84 10.05 32.19 -10.61
C LEU A 84 9.22 33.44 -10.28
N ILE A 85 9.88 34.57 -9.99
CA ILE A 85 9.21 35.84 -9.71
C ILE A 85 8.39 36.31 -10.92
N LYS A 86 8.90 36.11 -12.14
CA LYS A 86 8.17 36.39 -13.39
C LYS A 86 6.87 35.58 -13.52
N LYS A 87 6.82 34.38 -12.95
CA LYS A 87 5.63 33.51 -12.98
C LYS A 87 4.64 33.86 -11.86
N LEU A 88 5.15 34.35 -10.73
CA LEU A 88 4.35 34.80 -9.58
C LEU A 88 3.68 36.15 -9.81
N CYS A 89 4.41 37.10 -10.38
CA CYS A 89 4.00 38.48 -10.52
C CYS A 89 4.02 38.88 -11.99
N LEU A 90 2.98 39.59 -12.44
CA LEU A 90 2.93 40.17 -13.77
C LEU A 90 3.74 41.47 -13.77
N SER A 91 4.54 41.67 -14.81
CA SER A 91 5.19 42.96 -15.10
C SER A 91 4.66 43.45 -16.43
N ASN A 92 4.11 44.66 -16.43
CA ASN A 92 3.57 45.29 -17.62
C ASN A 92 4.52 46.35 -18.17
N THR A 93 5.52 46.76 -17.39
CA THR A 93 6.51 47.75 -17.79
C THR A 93 7.87 47.15 -18.11
N PHE A 94 8.60 47.84 -18.99
CA PHE A 94 9.99 47.53 -19.26
C PHE A 94 10.88 48.55 -18.53
N GLY A 95 11.95 48.06 -17.92
CA GLY A 95 12.92 48.88 -17.20
C GLY A 95 14.35 48.49 -17.57
N ILE A 96 15.27 49.43 -17.37
CA ILE A 96 16.71 49.19 -17.40
C ILE A 96 17.20 49.12 -15.95
N THR A 97 18.06 48.15 -15.66
CA THR A 97 18.74 48.00 -14.36
C THR A 97 19.48 49.28 -13.99
N ASP A 98 19.36 49.71 -12.73
CA ASP A 98 19.94 50.97 -12.22
C ASP A 98 19.51 52.22 -13.00
N GLY A 99 18.29 52.18 -13.56
CA GLY A 99 17.68 53.30 -14.28
C GLY A 99 17.46 54.53 -13.39
N ARG A 100 18.46 55.40 -13.27
CA ARG A 100 18.35 56.70 -12.60
C ARG A 100 17.56 57.66 -13.50
N SER A 101 16.36 58.05 -13.08
CA SER A 101 15.32 58.64 -13.95
C SER A 101 15.70 59.96 -14.66
N LYS A 102 15.63 59.94 -16.01
CA LYS A 102 15.12 60.97 -16.98
C LYS A 102 15.40 60.57 -18.45
N ARG A 103 16.37 59.67 -18.70
CA ARG A 103 16.74 59.17 -20.04
C ARG A 103 16.59 57.65 -20.22
N HIS A 104 16.45 56.91 -19.13
CA HIS A 104 16.30 55.46 -19.14
C HIS A 104 14.98 55.07 -18.47
N PRO A 105 14.19 54.18 -19.08
CA PRO A 105 12.98 53.63 -18.47
C PRO A 105 13.38 52.84 -17.22
N ALA A 106 12.64 53.02 -16.14
CA ALA A 106 12.85 52.34 -14.87
C ALA A 106 11.65 51.44 -14.58
N PHE A 107 11.88 50.33 -13.87
CA PHE A 107 10.79 49.45 -13.43
C PHE A 107 9.83 50.21 -12.51
N GLU A 108 8.53 50.01 -12.74
CA GLU A 108 7.48 50.56 -11.86
C GLU A 108 7.51 49.87 -10.49
N LYS A 109 7.08 50.60 -9.45
CA LYS A 109 7.03 50.05 -8.08
C LYS A 109 5.96 48.96 -8.00
N ASN A 110 6.21 47.91 -7.22
CA ASN A 110 5.30 46.78 -6.98
C ASN A 110 5.09 45.86 -8.21
N GLU A 111 5.90 46.02 -9.26
CA GLU A 111 5.99 45.05 -10.34
C GLU A 111 7.06 43.99 -10.06
N ALA A 112 7.00 42.87 -10.79
CA ALA A 112 7.88 41.70 -10.61
C ALA A 112 9.40 42.02 -10.56
N PHE A 113 9.84 43.08 -11.24
CA PHE A 113 11.26 43.44 -11.38
C PHE A 113 11.59 44.81 -10.78
N ASP A 114 10.74 45.35 -9.91
CA ASP A 114 10.93 46.64 -9.28
C ASP A 114 12.24 46.73 -8.46
N TRP A 115 12.70 45.62 -7.91
CA TRP A 115 13.96 45.47 -7.17
C TRP A 115 15.21 45.70 -8.04
N LEU A 116 15.11 45.59 -9.37
CA LEU A 116 16.21 45.89 -10.30
C LEU A 116 16.41 47.39 -10.54
N LYS A 117 15.56 48.24 -9.96
CA LYS A 117 15.65 49.69 -10.14
C LYS A 117 16.91 50.30 -9.53
N ASN A 118 17.39 49.76 -8.41
CA ASN A 118 18.62 50.20 -7.75
C ASN A 118 19.25 49.04 -6.97
N LEU A 119 20.36 48.50 -7.48
CA LEU A 119 21.10 47.42 -6.82
C LEU A 119 22.11 47.93 -5.77
N ASP A 120 22.36 49.25 -5.72
CA ASP A 120 23.28 49.86 -4.75
C ASP A 120 22.68 49.96 -3.34
N GLU A 121 21.36 49.79 -3.20
CA GLU A 121 20.63 49.91 -1.93
C GLU A 121 19.83 48.62 -1.60
N PRO A 122 19.69 48.24 -0.32
CA PRO A 122 18.84 47.11 0.05
C PRO A 122 17.39 47.33 -0.37
N TYR A 123 16.80 46.32 -1.04
CA TYR A 123 15.40 46.37 -1.46
C TYR A 123 14.45 46.49 -0.26
N LYS A 124 13.51 47.44 -0.35
CA LYS A 124 12.44 47.66 0.62
C LYS A 124 11.15 47.95 -0.14
N ASN A 125 10.08 47.27 0.27
CA ASN A 125 8.73 47.53 -0.20
C ASN A 125 7.81 47.52 1.02
N ASP A 126 6.86 48.45 1.07
CA ASP A 126 5.89 48.61 2.16
C ASP A 126 4.50 48.08 1.75
N ASP A 127 4.36 47.47 0.57
CA ASP A 127 3.12 46.91 0.08
C ASP A 127 2.73 45.61 0.84
N GLU A 128 1.48 45.54 1.28
CA GLU A 128 0.96 44.42 2.08
C GLU A 128 1.12 43.08 1.37
N ASN A 129 0.91 43.06 0.04
CA ASN A 129 1.00 41.85 -0.77
C ASN A 129 2.43 41.29 -0.86
N HIS A 130 3.45 42.15 -0.81
CA HIS A 130 4.86 41.74 -0.85
C HIS A 130 5.32 41.08 0.45
N HIS A 131 4.57 41.29 1.53
CA HIS A 131 4.82 40.65 2.82
C HIS A 131 3.99 39.39 3.04
N LEU A 132 3.11 39.02 2.09
CA LEU A 132 2.35 37.78 2.17
C LEU A 132 3.28 36.58 1.94
N PRO A 133 3.40 35.68 2.93
CA PRO A 133 4.21 34.48 2.78
C PRO A 133 3.69 33.54 1.68
N LEU A 134 4.60 33.10 0.80
CA LEU A 134 4.30 32.23 -0.34
C LEU A 134 4.28 30.75 0.07
N TRP A 135 3.26 30.36 0.83
CA TRP A 135 3.11 28.99 1.35
C TRP A 135 3.06 27.91 0.29
N VAL A 136 2.53 28.27 -0.88
CA VAL A 136 2.32 27.36 -2.00
C VAL A 136 3.66 26.88 -2.59
N LEU A 137 4.75 27.62 -2.34
CA LEU A 137 6.11 27.27 -2.76
C LEU A 137 6.90 26.52 -1.68
N ALA A 138 6.29 26.25 -0.52
CA ALA A 138 6.95 25.51 0.55
C ALA A 138 7.36 24.13 0.03
N ASN A 139 8.60 23.73 0.34
CA ASN A 139 9.09 22.44 -0.11
C ASN A 139 8.31 21.31 0.58
N HIS A 140 7.72 20.42 -0.20
CA HIS A 140 7.07 19.22 0.29
C HIS A 140 8.06 18.09 0.58
N VAL A 141 9.30 18.17 0.08
CA VAL A 141 10.35 17.18 0.32
C VAL A 141 11.00 17.40 1.68
N GLU A 142 10.97 16.39 2.54
CA GLU A 142 11.64 16.36 3.85
C GLU A 142 13.07 15.84 3.72
N ASP A 143 13.22 14.69 3.07
CA ASP A 143 14.49 14.03 2.83
C ASP A 143 14.62 13.43 1.43
N GLU A 144 15.86 13.15 1.04
CA GLU A 144 16.19 12.53 -0.23
C GLU A 144 17.43 11.66 -0.04
N ASP A 145 17.22 10.36 -0.12
CA ASP A 145 18.27 9.34 -0.01
C ASP A 145 18.37 8.55 -1.32
N GLU A 146 19.58 8.13 -1.68
CA GLU A 146 19.83 7.41 -2.95
C GLU A 146 19.16 6.02 -2.99
N GLU A 147 18.87 5.43 -1.83
CA GLU A 147 18.28 4.08 -1.70
C GLU A 147 16.75 4.10 -1.54
N THR A 148 16.21 5.02 -0.74
CA THR A 148 14.76 5.11 -0.43
C THR A 148 14.02 6.13 -1.30
N GLY A 149 14.75 6.99 -2.02
CA GLY A 149 14.19 8.01 -2.90
C GLY A 149 13.79 9.28 -2.15
N VAL A 150 12.80 10.00 -2.70
CA VAL A 150 12.33 11.29 -2.19
C VAL A 150 11.28 11.08 -1.11
N GLU A 151 11.60 11.46 0.13
CA GLU A 151 10.67 11.41 1.26
C GLU A 151 9.92 12.73 1.41
N CYS A 152 8.59 12.68 1.36
CA CYS A 152 7.74 13.85 1.51
C CYS A 152 7.31 14.09 2.96
N HIS A 153 7.13 15.35 3.34
CA HIS A 153 6.56 15.73 4.62
C HIS A 153 5.18 15.10 4.83
N CYS A 154 4.96 14.55 6.03
CA CYS A 154 3.65 14.06 6.42
C CYS A 154 2.59 15.19 6.33
N PRO A 155 1.45 14.96 5.65
CA PRO A 155 0.42 16.00 5.47
C PRO A 155 -0.23 16.45 6.78
N LEU A 156 -0.15 15.62 7.84
CA LEU A 156 -0.68 15.95 9.16
C LEU A 156 0.30 16.77 10.02
N LYS A 157 1.55 16.99 9.55
CA LYS A 157 2.57 17.73 10.29
C LYS A 157 2.16 19.18 10.45
N ALA A 158 1.97 19.58 11.71
CA ALA A 158 1.66 20.97 12.04
C ALA A 158 2.90 21.84 11.84
N ALA A 159 2.74 22.90 11.07
CA ALA A 159 3.80 23.84 10.77
C ALA A 159 4.02 24.82 11.95
N ARG A 160 5.07 24.58 12.75
CA ARG A 160 5.39 25.44 13.91
C ARG A 160 5.92 26.82 13.54
N ASN A 161 6.48 26.98 12.33
CA ASN A 161 7.19 28.19 11.90
C ASN A 161 6.44 29.00 10.82
N PHE A 162 5.18 28.68 10.54
CA PHE A 162 4.43 29.27 9.42
C PHE A 162 3.51 30.42 9.88
N GLY A 163 3.92 31.13 10.94
CA GLY A 163 3.18 32.23 11.54
C GLY A 163 1.93 31.79 12.32
N SER A 164 1.46 32.66 13.21
CA SER A 164 0.17 32.50 13.87
C SER A 164 -0.95 32.83 12.88
N LEU A 165 -1.89 31.90 12.69
CA LEU A 165 -3.18 32.26 12.08
C LEU A 165 -3.95 33.19 13.01
N GLY A 166 -4.99 33.87 12.49
CA GLY A 166 -5.82 34.78 13.28
C GLY A 166 -6.42 34.08 14.51
N PRO A 167 -6.85 34.84 15.54
CA PRO A 167 -7.42 34.24 16.74
C PRO A 167 -8.66 33.39 16.40
N GLY A 168 -8.54 32.06 16.54
CA GLY A 168 -9.59 31.08 16.25
C GLY A 168 -9.32 30.15 15.06
N GLU A 169 -8.31 30.43 14.25
CA GLU A 169 -7.89 29.54 13.16
C GLU A 169 -6.89 28.49 13.68
N GLY A 170 -7.16 27.22 13.38
CA GLY A 170 -6.33 26.09 13.81
C GLY A 170 -4.91 26.12 13.24
N THR A 171 -4.04 25.24 13.74
CA THR A 171 -2.67 25.08 13.22
C THR A 171 -2.65 24.80 11.72
N ARG A 172 -1.86 25.57 10.97
CA ARG A 172 -1.70 25.36 9.52
C ARG A 172 -1.07 24.00 9.23
N ARG A 173 -1.59 23.35 8.19
CA ARG A 173 -1.03 22.14 7.59
C ARG A 173 -0.65 22.46 6.14
N PRO A 174 0.54 23.02 5.89
CA PRO A 174 0.93 23.47 4.55
C PRO A 174 1.09 22.30 3.56
N TYR A 175 1.34 21.09 4.07
CA TYR A 175 1.60 19.90 3.26
C TYR A 175 0.34 19.06 2.96
N SER A 176 -0.84 19.50 3.40
CA SER A 176 -2.09 18.72 3.29
C SER A 176 -2.78 18.91 1.93
N SER A 177 -2.08 18.59 0.83
CA SER A 177 -2.72 18.45 -0.48
C SER A 177 -3.62 17.21 -0.51
N HIS A 178 -4.63 17.18 -1.38
CA HIS A 178 -5.51 16.01 -1.53
C HIS A 178 -4.71 14.74 -1.81
N HIS A 179 -3.78 14.80 -2.77
CA HIS A 179 -2.89 13.70 -3.11
C HIS A 179 -2.04 13.23 -1.91
N ASN A 180 -1.39 14.16 -1.18
CA ASN A 180 -0.57 13.78 -0.02
C ASN A 180 -1.41 13.15 1.08
N LEU A 181 -2.64 13.63 1.30
CA LEU A 181 -3.58 13.03 2.25
C LEU A 181 -4.00 11.62 1.82
N VAL A 182 -4.23 11.40 0.52
CA VAL A 182 -4.57 10.08 -0.03
C VAL A 182 -3.39 9.11 0.10
N MET A 183 -2.18 9.53 -0.28
CA MET A 183 -0.98 8.70 -0.15
C MET A 183 -0.70 8.37 1.32
N HIS A 184 -0.83 9.35 2.22
CA HIS A 184 -0.70 9.11 3.66
C HIS A 184 -1.76 8.15 4.18
N ALA A 185 -3.02 8.29 3.76
CA ALA A 185 -4.08 7.37 4.11
C ALA A 185 -3.78 5.96 3.58
N ASN A 186 -3.27 5.83 2.35
CA ASN A 186 -2.88 4.55 1.77
C ASN A 186 -1.77 3.87 2.57
N THR A 187 -0.71 4.60 2.92
CA THR A 187 0.36 4.07 3.79
C THR A 187 -0.20 3.60 5.14
N CYS A 188 -1.11 4.36 5.76
CA CYS A 188 -1.76 3.93 6.99
C CYS A 188 -2.60 2.66 6.80
N LEU A 189 -3.34 2.54 5.70
CA LEU A 189 -4.15 1.36 5.39
C LEU A 189 -3.28 0.13 5.10
N GLU A 190 -2.15 0.30 4.41
CA GLU A 190 -1.18 -0.78 4.15
C GLU A 190 -0.54 -1.30 5.44
N ILE A 191 -0.15 -0.39 6.35
CA ILE A 191 0.38 -0.77 7.67
C ILE A 191 -0.69 -1.56 8.44
N LEU A 192 -1.93 -1.04 8.48
CA LEU A 192 -3.03 -1.74 9.15
C LEU A 192 -3.32 -3.11 8.50
N ASP A 193 -3.35 -3.19 7.17
CA ASP A 193 -3.57 -4.47 6.49
C ASP A 193 -2.46 -5.48 6.80
N HIS A 194 -1.20 -5.02 6.86
CA HIS A 194 -0.08 -5.86 7.25
C HIS A 194 -0.18 -6.34 8.71
N GLU A 195 -0.51 -5.44 9.65
CA GLU A 195 -0.69 -5.79 11.07
C GLU A 195 -1.79 -6.84 11.28
N TYR A 196 -2.90 -6.69 10.55
CA TYR A 196 -4.05 -7.59 10.64
C TYR A 196 -4.02 -8.72 9.60
N SER A 197 -2.94 -8.85 8.83
CA SER A 197 -2.81 -9.87 7.77
C SER A 197 -3.03 -11.29 8.31
N ALA A 198 -2.56 -11.57 9.54
CA ALA A 198 -2.72 -12.85 10.22
C ALA A 198 -4.18 -13.18 10.58
N THR A 199 -5.04 -12.17 10.76
CA THR A 199 -6.46 -12.33 11.13
C THR A 199 -7.42 -12.17 9.95
N GLY A 200 -6.90 -11.87 8.75
CA GLY A 200 -7.68 -11.68 7.53
C GLY A 200 -7.60 -10.28 6.92
N GLY A 201 -6.53 -9.54 7.22
CA GLY A 201 -6.26 -8.19 6.70
C GLY A 201 -7.17 -7.13 7.32
N LEU A 202 -7.29 -6.00 6.63
CA LEU A 202 -8.03 -4.82 7.07
C LEU A 202 -9.49 -5.11 7.44
N LEU A 203 -10.14 -6.11 6.81
CA LEU A 203 -11.53 -6.50 7.11
C LEU A 203 -11.69 -7.16 8.48
N SER A 204 -10.61 -7.67 9.07
CA SER A 204 -10.60 -8.27 10.40
C SER A 204 -10.48 -7.23 11.53
N LEU A 205 -10.25 -5.96 11.19
CA LEU A 205 -10.26 -4.84 12.14
C LEU A 205 -11.64 -4.62 12.78
N LEU A 206 -12.71 -5.12 12.14
CA LEU A 206 -14.03 -5.14 12.75
C LEU A 206 -14.11 -6.31 13.75
N PRO A 207 -14.34 -6.04 15.04
CA PRO A 207 -14.39 -7.10 16.04
C PRO A 207 -15.43 -8.17 15.74
N SER A 208 -15.10 -9.42 16.03
CA SER A 208 -16.10 -10.48 16.18
C SER A 208 -17.04 -10.04 17.30
N GLY A 209 -18.37 -10.06 17.10
CA GLY A 209 -19.37 -9.46 18.01
C GLY A 209 -19.49 -10.08 19.42
N ASN A 210 -18.38 -10.40 20.07
CA ASN A 210 -18.23 -10.79 21.46
C ASN A 210 -18.48 -9.57 22.36
N GLU A 211 -19.03 -9.82 23.55
CA GLU A 211 -19.38 -8.74 24.49
C GLU A 211 -18.17 -7.90 24.94
N GLU A 212 -16.97 -8.49 24.93
CA GLU A 212 -15.69 -7.87 25.29
C GLU A 212 -15.25 -6.76 24.30
N ASP A 213 -15.69 -6.84 23.04
CA ASP A 213 -15.27 -5.92 21.97
C ASP A 213 -16.28 -4.80 21.70
N ASN A 214 -17.37 -4.70 22.47
CA ASN A 214 -18.45 -3.75 22.20
C ASN A 214 -18.01 -2.27 22.28
N GLU A 215 -17.07 -1.93 23.16
CA GLU A 215 -16.52 -0.57 23.23
C GLU A 215 -15.67 -0.23 22.00
N GLN A 216 -14.88 -1.19 21.52
CA GLN A 216 -14.09 -1.06 20.30
C GLN A 216 -15.01 -0.99 19.06
N MET A 217 -16.10 -1.76 19.04
CA MET A 217 -17.15 -1.69 18.02
C MET A 217 -17.77 -0.29 17.94
N LEU A 218 -18.05 0.37 19.06
CA LEU A 218 -18.58 1.74 19.08
C LEU A 218 -17.55 2.74 18.55
N GLY A 219 -16.29 2.59 18.93
CA GLY A 219 -15.19 3.41 18.41
C GLY A 219 -15.05 3.28 16.90
N VAL A 220 -14.91 2.04 16.40
CA VAL A 220 -14.71 1.74 14.97
C VAL A 220 -15.93 2.13 14.13
N ARG A 221 -17.17 1.88 14.58
CA ARG A 221 -18.41 2.32 13.89
C ARG A 221 -18.51 3.83 13.70
N ASN A 222 -17.90 4.60 14.60
CA ASN A 222 -17.91 6.06 14.52
C ASN A 222 -16.79 6.60 13.63
N THR A 223 -15.86 5.74 13.19
CA THR A 223 -14.84 6.13 12.19
C THR A 223 -15.36 5.93 10.76
N LEU A 224 -14.91 6.77 9.84
CA LEU A 224 -15.21 6.61 8.41
C LEU A 224 -14.69 5.28 7.86
N LEU A 225 -13.51 4.84 8.33
CA LEU A 225 -12.91 3.56 7.97
C LEU A 225 -13.82 2.39 8.38
N GLY A 226 -14.29 2.36 9.62
CA GLY A 226 -15.19 1.31 10.10
C GLY A 226 -16.55 1.31 9.39
N GLN A 227 -17.11 2.48 9.07
CA GLN A 227 -18.34 2.57 8.27
C GLN A 227 -18.16 2.00 6.87
N TRP A 228 -17.03 2.29 6.22
CA TRP A 228 -16.70 1.74 4.91
C TRP A 228 -16.51 0.21 4.96
N LEU A 229 -15.79 -0.30 5.96
CA LEU A 229 -15.58 -1.74 6.12
C LEU A 229 -16.88 -2.49 6.40
N LEU A 230 -17.75 -1.94 7.26
CA LEU A 230 -19.07 -2.51 7.54
C LEU A 230 -19.95 -2.51 6.28
N HIS A 231 -19.92 -1.43 5.51
CA HIS A 231 -20.63 -1.37 4.25
C HIS A 231 -20.18 -2.46 3.29
N GLN A 232 -18.86 -2.68 3.16
CA GLN A 232 -18.30 -3.72 2.30
C GLN A 232 -18.68 -5.13 2.77
N GLN A 233 -18.60 -5.42 4.07
CA GLN A 233 -19.05 -6.71 4.63
C GLN A 233 -20.54 -6.95 4.38
N HIS A 234 -21.38 -5.93 4.56
CA HIS A 234 -22.82 -6.01 4.28
C HIS A 234 -23.12 -6.22 2.79
N LEU A 235 -22.38 -5.58 1.88
CA LEU A 235 -22.52 -5.80 0.44
C LEU A 235 -22.19 -7.25 0.07
N VAL A 236 -21.07 -7.79 0.58
CA VAL A 236 -20.68 -9.18 0.33
C VAL A 236 -21.71 -10.16 0.88
N ALA A 237 -22.20 -9.93 2.11
CA ALA A 237 -23.24 -10.75 2.72
C ALA A 237 -24.55 -10.75 1.89
N ARG A 238 -25.02 -9.57 1.48
CA ARG A 238 -26.23 -9.44 0.64
C ARG A 238 -26.03 -10.09 -0.73
N MET A 239 -24.86 -9.96 -1.33
CA MET A 239 -24.54 -10.59 -2.60
C MET A 239 -24.59 -12.12 -2.48
N HIS A 240 -24.01 -12.68 -1.41
CA HIS A 240 -24.08 -14.11 -1.13
C HIS A 240 -25.53 -14.60 -0.93
N GLU A 241 -26.37 -13.86 -0.19
CA GLU A 241 -27.80 -14.18 -0.07
C GLU A 241 -28.53 -14.13 -1.43
N LEU A 242 -28.19 -13.17 -2.29
CA LEU A 242 -28.74 -13.07 -3.63
C LEU A 242 -28.29 -14.25 -4.52
N GLU A 243 -27.03 -14.68 -4.42
CA GLU A 243 -26.52 -15.86 -5.14
C GLU A 243 -27.25 -17.14 -4.71
N ILE A 244 -27.46 -17.34 -3.40
CA ILE A 244 -28.24 -18.46 -2.87
C ILE A 244 -29.67 -18.42 -3.43
N ASN A 245 -30.33 -17.26 -3.35
CA ASN A 245 -31.71 -17.11 -3.82
C ASN A 245 -31.82 -17.33 -5.33
N TYR A 246 -30.84 -16.85 -6.10
CA TYR A 246 -30.77 -17.06 -7.54
C TYR A 246 -30.57 -18.53 -7.89
N ALA A 247 -29.64 -19.21 -7.23
CA ALA A 247 -29.39 -20.63 -7.45
C ALA A 247 -30.60 -21.49 -7.06
N ASN A 248 -31.28 -21.14 -5.96
CA ASN A 248 -32.54 -21.77 -5.57
C ASN A 248 -33.66 -21.58 -6.61
N ALA A 249 -33.74 -20.40 -7.24
CA ALA A 249 -34.69 -20.15 -8.32
C ALA A 249 -34.35 -20.97 -9.58
N LEU A 250 -33.07 -21.11 -9.92
CA LEU A 250 -32.62 -21.96 -11.02
C LEU A 250 -32.94 -23.44 -10.77
N ASP A 251 -32.69 -23.96 -9.56
CA ASP A 251 -33.00 -25.34 -9.21
C ASP A 251 -34.49 -25.65 -9.34
N LEU A 252 -35.37 -24.69 -9.03
CA LEU A 252 -36.81 -24.85 -9.24
C LEU A 252 -37.21 -24.87 -10.71
N LEU A 253 -36.48 -24.15 -11.57
CA LEU A 253 -36.80 -24.04 -13.01
C LEU A 253 -36.16 -25.15 -13.85
N ASN A 254 -35.04 -25.71 -13.41
CA ASN A 254 -34.29 -26.74 -14.14
C ASN A 254 -34.95 -28.13 -14.08
N GLY A 255 -35.93 -28.31 -13.20
CA GLY A 255 -36.55 -29.59 -12.89
C GLY A 255 -37.75 -29.99 -13.72
N GLU A 256 -37.89 -31.29 -13.95
CA GLU A 256 -39.17 -31.88 -14.32
C GLU A 256 -40.16 -31.69 -13.16
N ALA A 257 -41.15 -30.83 -13.36
CA ALA A 257 -42.26 -30.69 -12.43
C ALA A 257 -43.22 -31.85 -12.66
N VAL A 258 -43.38 -32.72 -11.66
CA VAL A 258 -44.42 -33.76 -11.69
C VAL A 258 -45.74 -33.07 -11.41
N VAL A 259 -46.41 -32.70 -12.49
CA VAL A 259 -47.80 -32.26 -12.44
C VAL A 259 -48.66 -33.52 -12.41
N PRO A 260 -49.52 -33.73 -11.40
CA PRO A 260 -50.38 -34.89 -11.35
C PRO A 260 -51.13 -35.06 -12.68
N MET A 261 -51.13 -36.26 -13.26
CA MET A 261 -51.66 -36.55 -14.60
C MET A 261 -53.15 -36.15 -14.76
N GLN A 262 -53.87 -35.96 -13.65
CA GLN A 262 -55.21 -35.37 -13.60
C GLN A 262 -55.28 -33.91 -14.10
N MET A 263 -54.16 -33.19 -14.19
CA MET A 263 -54.12 -31.79 -14.65
C MET A 263 -54.15 -31.61 -16.16
N LEU A 264 -53.55 -32.50 -16.96
CA LEU A 264 -53.48 -32.34 -18.42
C LEU A 264 -54.77 -32.80 -19.14
N GLY A 265 -55.58 -33.63 -18.49
CA GLY A 265 -56.75 -34.25 -19.13
C GLY A 265 -57.99 -33.36 -19.25
N ARG A 266 -58.06 -32.21 -18.55
CA ARG A 266 -59.29 -31.39 -18.53
C ARG A 266 -59.15 -29.93 -18.90
N PHE A 267 -58.00 -29.29 -18.71
CA PHE A 267 -57.89 -27.87 -18.93
C PHE A 267 -56.48 -27.48 -19.39
N GLY A 268 -56.40 -26.94 -20.60
CA GLY A 268 -55.22 -26.20 -21.05
C GLY A 268 -54.96 -24.97 -20.15
N PRO A 269 -53.91 -24.17 -20.47
CA PRO A 269 -53.45 -23.06 -19.62
C PRO A 269 -54.54 -22.02 -19.25
N ASP A 270 -55.66 -21.96 -19.98
CA ASP A 270 -56.79 -21.04 -19.76
C ASP A 270 -57.97 -21.57 -18.92
N GLY A 271 -57.95 -22.83 -18.47
CA GLY A 271 -59.13 -23.42 -17.80
C GLY A 271 -59.38 -22.97 -16.36
N ARG A 272 -58.52 -22.13 -15.77
CA ARG A 272 -58.68 -21.62 -14.39
C ARG A 272 -59.79 -20.56 -14.23
N SER A 273 -60.42 -20.12 -15.33
CA SER A 273 -61.35 -18.99 -15.34
C SER A 273 -62.83 -19.35 -15.26
N LYS A 274 -63.21 -20.64 -15.36
CA LYS A 274 -64.62 -21.07 -15.20
C LYS A 274 -64.86 -21.72 -13.83
N GLY A 275 -65.86 -21.20 -13.14
CA GLY A 275 -66.16 -21.53 -11.76
C GLY A 275 -66.49 -23.00 -11.49
N ARG A 276 -66.03 -23.43 -10.30
CA ARG A 276 -66.41 -24.62 -9.52
C ARG A 276 -66.45 -25.95 -10.27
N GLU A 277 -65.31 -26.63 -10.27
CA GLU A 277 -65.27 -28.04 -9.89
C GLU A 277 -64.57 -28.13 -8.52
N LEU A 278 -65.22 -28.83 -7.57
CA LEU A 278 -64.71 -29.09 -6.23
C LEU A 278 -63.63 -30.18 -6.32
N ALA A 279 -62.51 -29.88 -6.97
CA ALA A 279 -61.35 -30.76 -6.97
C ALA A 279 -60.68 -30.69 -5.59
N TYR A 280 -60.30 -31.85 -5.05
CA TYR A 280 -59.67 -31.99 -3.75
C TYR A 280 -58.41 -31.09 -3.65
N PRO A 281 -58.08 -30.53 -2.47
CA PRO A 281 -57.02 -29.52 -2.29
C PRO A 281 -55.58 -29.96 -2.64
N GLN A 282 -55.38 -31.20 -3.11
CA GLN A 282 -54.10 -31.75 -3.53
C GLN A 282 -53.55 -31.06 -4.80
N ASP A 283 -54.41 -30.37 -5.58
CA ASP A 283 -54.05 -29.66 -6.81
C ASP A 283 -53.27 -28.35 -6.62
N ARG A 284 -53.08 -27.89 -5.38
CA ARG A 284 -52.36 -26.64 -5.08
C ARG A 284 -50.85 -26.80 -4.98
N PHE A 285 -50.38 -28.03 -4.85
CA PHE A 285 -48.98 -28.35 -4.63
C PHE A 285 -48.37 -29.00 -5.86
N VAL A 286 -47.26 -28.45 -6.35
CA VAL A 286 -46.50 -28.98 -7.48
C VAL A 286 -45.20 -29.54 -6.94
N LEU A 287 -44.95 -30.82 -7.17
CA LEU A 287 -43.67 -31.45 -6.83
C LEU A 287 -42.64 -31.08 -7.90
N VAL A 288 -41.59 -30.38 -7.49
CA VAL A 288 -40.49 -29.93 -8.35
C VAL A 288 -39.26 -30.78 -8.04
N ASN A 289 -38.52 -31.19 -9.07
CA ASN A 289 -37.36 -32.08 -8.92
C ASN A 289 -37.74 -33.40 -8.22
N ALA A 290 -38.89 -33.96 -8.55
CA ALA A 290 -39.41 -35.18 -7.95
C ALA A 290 -39.41 -36.33 -8.97
N GLY A 291 -38.23 -36.63 -9.52
CA GLY A 291 -38.04 -37.74 -10.45
C GLY A 291 -38.14 -39.11 -9.78
N ASP A 292 -37.96 -40.16 -10.60
CA ASP A 292 -37.96 -41.55 -10.14
C ASP A 292 -36.89 -41.82 -9.08
N ASP A 293 -35.81 -41.06 -9.06
CA ASP A 293 -34.73 -41.14 -8.07
C ASP A 293 -35.20 -40.77 -6.66
N VAL A 294 -35.94 -39.66 -6.52
CA VAL A 294 -36.55 -39.25 -5.25
C VAL A 294 -37.66 -40.19 -4.84
N PHE A 295 -38.49 -40.62 -5.79
CA PHE A 295 -39.54 -41.60 -5.53
C PHE A 295 -38.98 -42.91 -4.94
N ASN A 296 -37.95 -43.46 -5.58
CA ASN A 296 -37.26 -44.67 -5.12
C ASN A 296 -36.51 -44.45 -3.80
N LEU A 297 -36.01 -43.24 -3.53
CA LEU A 297 -35.37 -42.90 -2.27
C LEU A 297 -36.38 -42.87 -1.11
N VAL A 298 -37.52 -42.21 -1.30
CA VAL A 298 -38.59 -42.15 -0.30
C VAL A 298 -39.09 -43.55 0.02
N HIS A 299 -39.33 -44.40 -1.00
CA HIS A 299 -39.69 -45.79 -0.78
C HIS A 299 -38.64 -46.56 0.04
N ARG A 300 -37.35 -46.44 -0.29
CA ARG A 300 -36.28 -47.07 0.51
C ARG A 300 -36.24 -46.60 1.97
N LEU A 301 -36.53 -45.34 2.23
CA LEU A 301 -36.62 -44.81 3.60
C LEU A 301 -37.84 -45.37 4.34
N MET A 302 -38.98 -45.51 3.64
CA MET A 302 -40.20 -46.11 4.17
C MET A 302 -39.99 -47.59 4.46
N ASP A 303 -39.39 -48.37 3.56
CA ASP A 303 -39.08 -49.79 3.77
C ASP A 303 -38.19 -49.99 5.00
N LYS A 304 -37.18 -49.12 5.18
CA LYS A 304 -36.30 -49.15 6.36
C LYS A 304 -37.03 -48.76 7.65
N ALA A 305 -37.96 -47.81 7.58
CA ALA A 305 -38.78 -47.43 8.72
C ALA A 305 -39.74 -48.56 9.08
N GLU A 306 -40.35 -49.20 8.09
CA GLU A 306 -41.24 -50.36 8.25
C GLU A 306 -40.54 -51.51 8.95
N SER A 307 -39.33 -51.88 8.53
CA SER A 307 -38.53 -52.91 9.20
C SER A 307 -38.28 -52.59 10.69
N LYS A 308 -37.97 -51.34 11.03
CA LYS A 308 -37.80 -50.91 12.42
C LYS A 308 -39.11 -50.93 13.23
N ILE A 309 -40.24 -50.67 12.57
CA ILE A 309 -41.55 -50.73 13.20
C ILE A 309 -41.92 -52.18 13.50
N GLN A 310 -41.68 -53.10 12.57
CA GLN A 310 -41.89 -54.54 12.75
C GLN A 310 -41.02 -55.11 13.89
N GLU A 311 -39.75 -54.71 13.99
CA GLU A 311 -38.90 -55.09 15.11
C GLU A 311 -39.45 -54.58 16.46
N LYS A 312 -39.88 -53.33 16.52
CA LYS A 312 -40.50 -52.75 17.73
C LYS A 312 -41.81 -53.45 18.08
N GLU A 313 -42.63 -53.75 17.09
CA GLU A 313 -43.88 -54.49 17.25
C GLU A 313 -43.62 -55.87 17.84
N GLN A 314 -42.65 -56.60 17.33
CA GLN A 314 -42.27 -57.91 17.85
C GLN A 314 -41.78 -57.82 19.31
N ILE A 315 -40.94 -56.84 19.64
CA ILE A 315 -40.47 -56.59 21.01
C ILE A 315 -41.62 -56.22 21.94
N TRP A 316 -42.57 -55.38 21.47
CA TRP A 316 -43.75 -54.96 22.25
C TRP A 316 -44.78 -56.08 22.43
N TRP A 317 -44.82 -57.01 21.49
CA TRP A 317 -45.61 -58.24 21.59
C TRP A 317 -45.01 -59.19 22.62
N GLU A 318 -43.70 -59.46 22.52
CA GLU A 318 -42.97 -60.36 23.43
C GLU A 318 -42.90 -59.84 24.87
N SER A 319 -42.85 -58.51 25.06
CA SER A 319 -42.86 -57.87 26.38
C SER A 319 -44.25 -57.72 27.01
N GLY A 320 -45.32 -58.13 26.32
CA GLY A 320 -46.71 -58.01 26.80
C GLY A 320 -47.21 -56.58 26.97
N ALA A 321 -46.44 -55.59 26.49
CA ALA A 321 -46.78 -54.17 26.55
C ALA A 321 -47.90 -53.79 25.56
N SER A 322 -48.08 -54.58 24.51
CA SER A 322 -49.16 -54.40 23.53
C SER A 322 -50.22 -55.51 23.67
N GLY A 323 -51.48 -55.10 23.87
CA GLY A 323 -52.60 -56.03 23.81
C GLY A 323 -53.09 -56.22 22.38
N GLU A 324 -53.63 -57.40 22.06
CA GLU A 324 -54.23 -57.78 20.75
C GLU A 324 -55.26 -56.75 20.22
N ARG A 325 -55.82 -55.93 21.11
CA ARG A 325 -56.77 -54.85 20.82
C ARG A 325 -56.14 -53.59 20.23
N MET A 326 -54.85 -53.34 20.46
CA MET A 326 -54.13 -52.13 20.02
C MET A 326 -53.79 -52.17 18.52
N TRP A 327 -53.84 -53.36 17.92
CA TRP A 327 -53.53 -53.65 16.52
C TRP A 327 -54.78 -53.88 15.66
N MET A 328 -55.99 -53.66 16.21
CA MET A 328 -57.23 -53.77 15.44
C MET A 328 -57.45 -52.54 14.55
N ASN A 329 -57.35 -52.73 13.23
CA ASN A 329 -57.53 -51.71 12.17
C ASN A 329 -58.74 -50.77 12.34
N ASN A 330 -59.82 -51.19 13.01
CA ASN A 330 -61.09 -50.46 13.04
C ASN A 330 -61.29 -49.53 14.25
N ARG A 331 -60.47 -49.58 15.32
CA ARG A 331 -60.69 -48.75 16.53
C ARG A 331 -59.38 -48.29 17.19
N GLY A 332 -58.68 -47.40 16.50
CA GLY A 332 -57.88 -46.31 17.09
C GLY A 332 -56.69 -46.70 17.96
N GLY A 333 -55.51 -46.75 17.35
CA GLY A 333 -54.21 -46.51 17.98
C GLY A 333 -53.37 -45.55 17.13
N ASP A 334 -52.14 -45.31 17.58
CA ASP A 334 -51.08 -44.55 16.90
C ASP A 334 -50.85 -44.99 15.43
N TRP A 335 -50.19 -44.17 14.60
CA TRP A 335 -50.07 -44.35 13.13
C TRP A 335 -49.80 -45.80 12.68
N TYR A 336 -48.99 -46.52 13.45
CA TYR A 336 -48.59 -47.91 13.24
C TYR A 336 -49.75 -48.92 13.25
N SER A 337 -50.75 -48.71 14.11
CA SER A 337 -51.94 -49.58 14.23
C SER A 337 -52.87 -49.55 13.00
N ARG A 338 -52.65 -48.59 12.08
CA ARG A 338 -53.42 -48.43 10.85
C ARG A 338 -52.67 -48.91 9.60
N GLY A 339 -51.50 -49.54 9.77
CA GLY A 339 -50.64 -49.97 8.67
C GLY A 339 -49.98 -48.80 7.92
N LEU A 340 -49.81 -47.64 8.59
CA LEU A 340 -49.14 -46.48 8.01
C LEU A 340 -47.71 -46.40 8.52
N VAL A 341 -46.77 -46.16 7.61
CA VAL A 341 -45.35 -45.96 7.91
C VAL A 341 -45.05 -44.46 7.78
N PRO A 342 -44.83 -43.74 8.88
CA PRO A 342 -44.44 -42.33 8.83
C PRO A 342 -42.92 -42.21 8.59
N VAL A 343 -42.52 -41.33 7.65
CA VAL A 343 -41.14 -40.88 7.45
C VAL A 343 -41.13 -39.36 7.33
N ASP A 344 -40.30 -38.73 8.14
CA ASP A 344 -40.08 -37.28 8.09
C ASP A 344 -39.01 -36.94 7.05
N LEU A 345 -39.33 -36.01 6.15
CA LEU A 345 -38.44 -35.55 5.08
C LEU A 345 -38.30 -34.03 5.13
N MET A 346 -37.07 -33.55 4.96
CA MET A 346 -36.83 -32.12 4.75
C MET A 346 -37.34 -31.71 3.37
N THR A 347 -38.25 -30.74 3.35
CA THR A 347 -38.89 -30.23 2.13
C THR A 347 -38.88 -28.71 2.11
N ARG A 348 -38.71 -28.12 0.93
CA ARG A 348 -38.74 -26.66 0.75
C ARG A 348 -39.98 -26.24 -0.04
N PHE A 349 -40.69 -25.25 0.48
CA PHE A 349 -41.89 -24.68 -0.13
C PHE A 349 -41.58 -23.33 -0.75
N VAL A 350 -41.93 -23.15 -2.02
CA VAL A 350 -41.72 -21.90 -2.76
C VAL A 350 -43.01 -21.47 -3.43
N ARG A 351 -43.27 -20.17 -3.45
CA ARG A 351 -44.42 -19.57 -4.14
C ARG A 351 -43.99 -18.31 -4.89
N LEU A 352 -44.75 -17.95 -5.92
CA LEU A 352 -44.58 -16.67 -6.58
C LEU A 352 -44.99 -15.53 -5.64
N LYS A 353 -44.14 -14.51 -5.57
CA LYS A 353 -44.39 -13.30 -4.78
C LYS A 353 -45.65 -12.59 -5.30
N ASP A 354 -46.39 -11.93 -4.41
CA ASP A 354 -47.57 -11.11 -4.70
C ASP A 354 -48.80 -11.83 -5.29
N GLN A 355 -48.79 -13.17 -5.36
CA GLN A 355 -49.93 -13.97 -5.86
C GLN A 355 -50.84 -14.56 -4.77
N GLY A 356 -50.60 -14.24 -3.49
CA GLY A 356 -51.50 -14.52 -2.36
C GLY A 356 -51.97 -15.98 -2.23
N GLY A 357 -53.12 -16.20 -1.57
CA GLY A 357 -53.71 -17.55 -1.37
C GLY A 357 -54.24 -18.25 -2.62
N LYS A 358 -53.92 -17.72 -3.82
CA LYS A 358 -54.35 -18.24 -5.13
C LYS A 358 -53.20 -18.85 -5.94
N SER A 359 -51.95 -18.72 -5.48
CA SER A 359 -50.77 -19.23 -6.18
C SER A 359 -50.53 -20.72 -5.93
N THR A 360 -49.95 -21.41 -6.92
CA THR A 360 -49.39 -22.76 -6.76
C THR A 360 -48.20 -22.72 -5.80
N ILE A 361 -48.11 -23.74 -4.94
CA ILE A 361 -46.99 -23.94 -4.02
C ILE A 361 -46.09 -25.01 -4.63
N PHE A 362 -44.85 -24.65 -4.92
CA PHE A 362 -43.82 -25.58 -5.38
C PHE A 362 -43.19 -26.25 -4.17
N MET A 363 -43.20 -27.58 -4.16
CA MET A 363 -42.62 -28.41 -3.11
C MET A 363 -41.41 -29.14 -3.67
N MET A 364 -40.26 -29.00 -3.02
CA MET A 364 -39.05 -29.74 -3.36
C MET A 364 -38.83 -30.82 -2.30
N PRO A 365 -39.18 -32.09 -2.59
CA PRO A 365 -39.02 -33.20 -1.64
C PRO A 365 -37.54 -33.60 -1.47
N ALA A 366 -37.22 -34.14 -0.28
CA ALA A 366 -35.88 -34.65 0.05
C ALA A 366 -34.75 -33.67 -0.32
N ILE A 367 -34.94 -32.39 0.03
CA ILE A 367 -34.05 -31.30 -0.38
C ILE A 367 -32.60 -31.51 0.08
N GLU A 368 -32.33 -32.38 1.06
CA GLU A 368 -30.99 -32.71 1.56
C GLU A 368 -30.23 -33.82 0.81
N GLN A 369 -30.91 -34.61 -0.01
CA GLN A 369 -30.32 -35.79 -0.67
C GLN A 369 -30.43 -35.76 -2.20
N HIS A 370 -31.26 -34.87 -2.76
CA HIS A 370 -31.42 -34.68 -4.20
C HIS A 370 -30.11 -34.21 -4.89
N PRO A 371 -29.68 -34.84 -6.01
CA PRO A 371 -28.43 -34.47 -6.70
C PRO A 371 -28.50 -33.07 -7.35
N GLY A 372 -29.66 -32.66 -7.85
CA GLY A 372 -29.85 -31.35 -8.47
C GLY A 372 -29.71 -30.15 -7.52
N THR A 373 -29.82 -30.35 -6.20
CA THR A 373 -29.61 -29.30 -5.19
C THR A 373 -28.29 -29.45 -4.42
N ALA A 374 -27.40 -30.34 -4.87
CA ALA A 374 -26.13 -30.56 -4.19
C ALA A 374 -25.23 -29.33 -4.21
N GLN A 375 -25.28 -28.53 -5.29
CA GLN A 375 -24.47 -27.32 -5.42
C GLN A 375 -25.05 -26.13 -4.63
N THR A 376 -26.37 -25.93 -4.67
CA THR A 376 -27.05 -24.94 -3.82
C THR A 376 -26.81 -25.20 -2.34
N ARG A 377 -26.84 -26.47 -1.90
CA ARG A 377 -26.44 -26.82 -0.52
C ARG A 377 -25.01 -26.49 -0.17
N LYS A 378 -24.07 -26.73 -1.08
CA LYS A 378 -22.67 -26.36 -0.85
C LYS A 378 -22.53 -24.85 -0.67
N MET A 379 -23.31 -24.05 -1.41
CA MET A 379 -23.37 -22.60 -1.25
C MET A 379 -24.10 -22.17 0.03
N GLU A 380 -25.18 -22.84 0.45
CA GLU A 380 -25.88 -22.53 1.70
C GLU A 380 -25.06 -22.88 2.95
N SER A 381 -24.28 -23.96 2.89
CA SER A 381 -23.44 -24.43 4.02
C SER A 381 -22.10 -23.72 4.11
N ARG A 382 -21.61 -23.14 3.01
CA ARG A 382 -20.36 -22.40 2.97
C ARG A 382 -20.61 -21.03 2.36
N PRO A 383 -20.44 -19.93 3.11
CA PRO A 383 -20.52 -18.61 2.53
C PRO A 383 -19.55 -18.51 1.35
N THR A 384 -19.90 -17.74 0.31
CA THR A 384 -18.96 -17.40 -0.76
C THR A 384 -17.86 -16.55 -0.13
N VAL A 385 -16.84 -17.21 0.43
CA VAL A 385 -15.71 -16.53 1.02
C VAL A 385 -14.98 -15.88 -0.15
N VAL A 386 -14.96 -14.54 -0.18
CA VAL A 386 -13.91 -13.82 -0.88
C VAL A 386 -12.64 -14.21 -0.15
N SER A 387 -11.98 -15.26 -0.63
CA SER A 387 -10.83 -15.84 0.04
C SER A 387 -9.71 -14.81 0.01
N VAL A 388 -9.57 -14.09 1.12
CA VAL A 388 -8.29 -13.47 1.46
C VAL A 388 -7.31 -14.63 1.65
N VAL A 389 -6.11 -14.46 1.11
CA VAL A 389 -5.03 -15.45 1.15
C VAL A 389 -4.87 -15.96 2.57
N ALA A 390 -4.69 -17.29 2.72
CA ALA A 390 -4.54 -17.92 4.02
C ALA A 390 -3.46 -17.18 4.84
N PRO A 391 -3.76 -16.78 6.09
CA PRO A 391 -2.82 -16.01 6.89
C PRO A 391 -1.58 -16.85 7.20
N THR A 392 -0.49 -16.57 6.50
CA THR A 392 0.86 -16.89 6.96
C THR A 392 1.28 -15.77 7.88
N TRP A 393 1.61 -16.07 9.14
CA TRP A 393 2.20 -15.11 10.07
C TRP A 393 3.42 -14.45 9.40
N PRO A 394 3.36 -13.19 8.97
CA PRO A 394 4.55 -12.47 8.60
C PRO A 394 5.25 -12.01 9.88
N GLU A 395 6.57 -11.83 9.82
CA GLU A 395 7.30 -11.18 10.91
C GLU A 395 6.74 -9.76 11.11
N ARG A 396 6.57 -9.32 12.36
CA ARG A 396 5.95 -8.01 12.65
C ARG A 396 6.75 -6.90 11.97
N ALA A 397 6.07 -5.86 11.52
CA ALA A 397 6.72 -4.69 10.92
C ALA A 397 7.80 -4.09 11.84
N SER A 398 7.60 -4.13 13.16
CA SER A 398 8.61 -3.72 14.15
C SER A 398 9.89 -4.56 14.10
N ASP A 399 9.77 -5.85 13.78
CA ASP A 399 10.91 -6.79 13.76
C ASP A 399 11.69 -6.64 12.45
N LEU A 400 11.00 -6.31 11.36
CA LEU A 400 11.59 -5.90 10.09
C LEU A 400 12.31 -4.55 10.22
N GLU A 401 11.66 -3.54 10.81
CA GLU A 401 12.28 -2.24 11.08
C GLU A 401 13.49 -2.36 12.01
N GLN A 402 13.42 -3.21 13.04
CA GLN A 402 14.58 -3.49 13.90
C GLN A 402 15.72 -4.15 13.14
N ARG A 403 15.45 -5.09 12.24
CA ARG A 403 16.49 -5.73 11.41
C ARG A 403 17.09 -4.77 10.39
N VAL A 404 16.27 -3.95 9.74
CA VAL A 404 16.73 -2.94 8.79
C VAL A 404 17.56 -1.88 9.49
N ASN A 405 17.13 -1.40 10.67
CA ASN A 405 17.92 -0.48 11.48
C ASN A 405 19.24 -1.11 11.95
N ALA A 406 19.24 -2.37 12.35
CA ALA A 406 20.47 -3.08 12.71
C ALA A 406 21.43 -3.22 11.51
N GLN A 407 20.91 -3.53 10.32
CA GLN A 407 21.71 -3.57 9.08
C GLN A 407 22.27 -2.20 8.70
N MET A 408 21.50 -1.12 8.92
CA MET A 408 21.94 0.26 8.71
C MET A 408 23.03 0.68 9.71
N GLU A 409 22.95 0.25 10.97
CA GLU A 409 24.01 0.49 11.96
C GLU A 409 25.28 -0.27 11.59
N GLU A 410 25.18 -1.54 11.19
CA GLU A 410 26.32 -2.36 10.75
C GLU A 410 26.98 -1.77 9.48
N ALA A 411 26.18 -1.27 8.54
CA ALA A 411 26.69 -0.59 7.35
C ALA A 411 27.45 0.71 7.70
N LYS A 412 26.94 1.50 8.64
CA LYS A 412 27.62 2.72 9.13
C LYS A 412 28.94 2.40 9.83
N GLU A 413 28.98 1.36 10.65
CA GLU A 413 30.21 0.90 11.30
C GLU A 413 31.26 0.47 10.26
N MET A 414 30.84 -0.25 9.23
CA MET A 414 31.71 -0.64 8.10
C MET A 414 32.22 0.55 7.30
N GLU A 415 31.39 1.57 7.06
CA GLU A 415 31.83 2.81 6.41
C GLU A 415 32.88 3.55 7.23
N ASP A 416 32.66 3.69 8.54
CA ASP A 416 33.59 4.38 9.42
C ASP A 416 34.92 3.61 9.56
N ALA A 417 34.86 2.26 9.57
CA ALA A 417 36.06 1.42 9.49
C ALA A 417 36.81 1.60 8.16
N ASN A 418 36.12 1.67 7.04
CA ASN A 418 36.73 1.96 5.73
C ASN A 418 37.34 3.37 5.65
N ARG A 419 36.69 4.36 6.27
CA ARG A 419 37.24 5.72 6.40
C ARG A 419 38.49 5.76 7.28
N ALA A 420 38.55 4.96 8.34
CA ALA A 420 39.76 4.82 9.15
C ALA A 420 40.89 4.16 8.34
N LEU A 421 40.62 3.03 7.68
CA LEU A 421 41.61 2.32 6.85
C LEU A 421 42.15 3.18 5.70
N THR A 422 41.32 4.02 5.10
CA THR A 422 41.78 4.94 4.04
C THR A 422 42.69 6.04 4.57
N ARG A 423 42.48 6.54 5.79
CA ARG A 423 43.42 7.47 6.45
C ARG A 423 44.75 6.79 6.74
N ASP A 424 44.73 5.59 7.32
CA ASP A 424 45.94 4.82 7.63
C ASP A 424 46.73 4.52 6.35
N LYS A 425 46.03 4.19 5.26
CA LYS A 425 46.66 4.01 3.94
C LYS A 425 47.35 5.29 3.45
N MET A 426 46.70 6.44 3.58
CA MET A 426 47.32 7.73 3.21
C MET A 426 48.54 8.05 4.06
N GLU A 427 48.51 7.77 5.37
CA GLU A 427 49.66 7.95 6.25
C GLU A 427 50.82 7.04 5.85
N MET A 428 50.55 5.78 5.55
CA MET A 428 51.56 4.83 5.08
C MET A 428 52.13 5.22 3.72
N GLU A 429 51.31 5.68 2.78
CA GLU A 429 51.78 6.19 1.48
C GLU A 429 52.66 7.44 1.64
N ALA A 430 52.32 8.34 2.57
CA ALA A 430 53.14 9.50 2.90
C ALA A 430 54.49 9.11 3.50
N GLN A 431 54.50 8.15 4.44
CA GLN A 431 55.74 7.60 5.02
C GLN A 431 56.61 6.92 3.96
N MET A 432 55.99 6.16 3.06
CA MET A 432 56.69 5.52 1.94
C MET A 432 57.28 6.56 0.99
N ALA A 433 56.58 7.66 0.72
CA ALA A 433 57.10 8.76 -0.09
C ALA A 433 58.29 9.45 0.56
N THR A 434 58.28 9.67 1.89
CA THR A 434 59.42 10.23 2.61
C THR A 434 60.62 9.29 2.59
N LEU A 435 60.42 8.00 2.83
CA LEU A 435 61.49 7.01 2.77
C LEU A 435 62.09 6.90 1.37
N LEU A 436 61.26 6.93 0.30
CA LEU A 436 61.76 6.95 -1.07
C LEU A 436 62.56 8.21 -1.40
N ALA A 437 62.20 9.36 -0.83
CA ALA A 437 62.97 10.60 -0.99
C ALA A 437 64.32 10.51 -0.28
N GLU A 438 64.38 9.94 0.92
CA GLU A 438 65.61 9.67 1.66
C GLU A 438 66.50 8.68 0.91
N LEU A 439 65.94 7.59 0.38
CA LEU A 439 66.66 6.60 -0.42
C LEU A 439 67.25 7.21 -1.70
N ARG A 440 66.51 8.13 -2.35
CA ARG A 440 67.06 8.90 -3.48
C ARG A 440 68.19 9.83 -3.07
N LYS A 441 68.11 10.43 -1.88
CA LYS A 441 69.16 11.31 -1.34
C LYS A 441 70.43 10.50 -1.03
N THR A 442 70.31 9.37 -0.34
CA THR A 442 71.44 8.48 -0.04
C THR A 442 72.06 7.91 -1.32
N LYS A 443 71.25 7.49 -2.30
CA LYS A 443 71.76 7.06 -3.63
C LYS A 443 72.57 8.17 -4.33
N ARG A 444 72.16 9.43 -4.20
CA ARG A 444 72.91 10.57 -4.77
C ARG A 444 74.19 10.85 -3.99
N GLU A 445 74.16 10.74 -2.67
CA GLU A 445 75.35 10.89 -1.81
C GLU A 445 76.37 9.78 -2.10
N VAL A 446 75.93 8.52 -2.21
CA VAL A 446 76.81 7.40 -2.62
C VAL A 446 77.43 7.66 -3.99
N LYS A 447 76.63 8.05 -5.00
CA LYS A 447 77.17 8.42 -6.32
C LYS A 447 78.14 9.60 -6.27
N PHE A 448 77.90 10.56 -5.40
CA PHE A 448 78.80 11.70 -5.20
C PHE A 448 80.14 11.23 -4.63
N TYR A 449 80.14 10.39 -3.59
CA TYR A 449 81.36 9.80 -3.03
C TYR A 449 82.09 8.88 -4.02
N GLU A 450 81.36 8.09 -4.81
CA GLU A 450 81.94 7.28 -5.90
C GLU A 450 82.56 8.13 -7.02
N GLY A 451 81.99 9.31 -7.29
CA GLY A 451 82.45 10.24 -8.33
C GLY A 451 83.54 11.23 -7.89
N THR A 452 83.67 11.50 -6.59
CA THR A 452 84.68 12.42 -6.01
C THR A 452 85.86 11.71 -5.34
N SER A 453 85.88 10.38 -5.28
CA SER A 453 87.05 9.66 -4.78
C SER A 453 88.17 9.64 -5.84
N GLU A 454 89.09 10.58 -5.74
CA GLU A 454 90.41 10.43 -6.36
C GLU A 454 91.21 9.38 -5.58
N GLY A 455 91.39 8.21 -6.20
CA GLY A 455 92.50 7.25 -6.03
C GLY A 455 92.73 6.56 -4.68
N GLY A 456 92.76 7.29 -3.56
CA GLY A 456 93.23 6.76 -2.26
C GLY A 456 92.11 6.36 -1.29
N THR A 457 90.98 7.07 -1.28
CA THR A 457 89.86 6.82 -0.36
C THR A 457 88.88 5.76 -0.86
N ARG A 458 89.02 5.32 -2.11
CA ARG A 458 88.11 4.34 -2.75
C ARG A 458 88.24 2.94 -2.14
N ASP A 459 89.45 2.54 -1.74
CA ASP A 459 89.71 1.22 -1.16
C ASP A 459 89.26 1.13 0.31
N GLU A 460 89.34 2.23 1.07
CA GLU A 460 88.82 2.30 2.45
C GLU A 460 87.29 2.28 2.48
N ILE A 461 86.63 3.01 1.58
CA ILE A 461 85.17 3.03 1.46
C ILE A 461 84.64 1.67 0.95
N LEU A 462 85.34 1.00 0.03
CA LEU A 462 84.99 -0.35 -0.41
C LEU A 462 85.15 -1.39 0.72
N ALA A 463 86.16 -1.22 1.59
CA ALA A 463 86.35 -2.07 2.76
C ALA A 463 85.25 -1.88 3.82
N GLU A 464 84.84 -0.63 4.08
CA GLU A 464 83.72 -0.33 4.99
C GLU A 464 82.37 -0.81 4.45
N LEU A 465 82.11 -0.65 3.14
CA LEU A 465 80.92 -1.23 2.48
C LEU A 465 80.89 -2.76 2.56
N ALA A 466 82.05 -3.42 2.42
CA ALA A 466 82.15 -4.87 2.59
C ALA A 466 81.93 -5.29 4.06
N ALA A 467 82.37 -4.48 5.03
CA ALA A 467 82.11 -4.72 6.45
C ALA A 467 80.63 -4.55 6.81
N MET A 468 79.96 -3.51 6.30
CA MET A 468 78.51 -3.32 6.46
C MET A 468 77.70 -4.45 5.81
N LYS A 469 78.08 -4.91 4.61
CA LYS A 469 77.42 -6.06 3.98
C LYS A 469 77.53 -7.34 4.83
N ARG A 470 78.68 -7.60 5.45
CA ARG A 470 78.85 -8.73 6.37
C ARG A 470 78.04 -8.59 7.66
N GLN A 471 77.91 -7.37 8.19
CA GLN A 471 77.03 -7.10 9.34
C GLN A 471 75.56 -7.30 8.99
N MET A 472 75.12 -6.86 7.81
CA MET A 472 73.77 -7.09 7.29
C MET A 472 73.48 -8.58 7.11
N GLU A 473 74.44 -9.38 6.60
CA GLU A 473 74.29 -10.84 6.50
C GLU A 473 74.24 -11.55 7.86
N ARG A 474 74.98 -11.06 8.86
CA ARG A 474 74.92 -11.58 10.23
C ARG A 474 73.58 -11.27 10.89
N LEU A 475 73.06 -10.05 10.73
CA LEU A 475 71.73 -9.67 11.22
C LEU A 475 70.64 -10.49 10.52
N LYS A 476 70.76 -10.73 9.21
CA LYS A 476 69.84 -11.60 8.44
C LYS A 476 69.79 -13.04 8.99
N LYS A 477 70.90 -13.58 9.50
CA LYS A 477 70.93 -14.90 10.15
C LYS A 477 70.42 -14.91 11.59
N ALA A 478 70.44 -13.77 12.28
CA ALA A 478 70.02 -13.65 13.68
C ALA A 478 68.54 -13.28 13.84
N LEU A 479 67.93 -12.64 12.85
CA LEU A 479 66.52 -12.22 12.89
C LEU A 479 65.55 -13.34 12.45
N PRO A 480 64.34 -13.43 13.06
CA PRO A 480 63.28 -14.33 12.63
C PRO A 480 62.84 -14.08 11.16
N LYS A 481 62.34 -15.14 10.50
CA LYS A 481 62.00 -15.13 9.06
C LYS A 481 60.98 -14.06 8.66
N GLU A 482 60.16 -13.58 9.58
CA GLU A 482 59.11 -12.58 9.35
C GLU A 482 59.66 -11.21 8.90
N TYR A 483 60.87 -10.83 9.34
CA TYR A 483 61.47 -9.54 8.98
C TYR A 483 62.35 -9.58 7.71
N HIS A 484 62.44 -10.73 7.05
CA HIS A 484 63.27 -10.88 5.85
C HIS A 484 62.70 -10.12 4.63
N GLN A 485 61.40 -9.83 4.63
CA GLN A 485 60.73 -9.09 3.55
C GLN A 485 61.18 -7.63 3.46
N PHE A 486 61.54 -7.00 4.57
CA PHE A 486 62.03 -5.61 4.59
C PHE A 486 63.50 -5.46 4.17
N LEU A 487 64.25 -6.57 4.10
CA LEU A 487 65.65 -6.61 3.64
C LEU A 487 65.78 -6.94 2.15
N GLN A 488 64.67 -7.20 1.45
CA GLN A 488 64.60 -7.41 0.01
C GLN A 488 64.13 -6.13 -0.68
N ALA A 489 64.95 -5.08 -0.64
CA ALA A 489 64.83 -3.98 -1.58
C ALA A 489 65.96 -4.10 -2.61
N GLU A 490 65.56 -4.53 -3.81
CA GLU A 490 66.27 -4.44 -5.10
C GLU A 490 67.41 -5.45 -5.37
N ASP A 491 67.12 -6.42 -6.24
CA ASP A 491 67.91 -6.59 -7.46
C ASP A 491 67.31 -5.70 -8.56
#